data_AF-A0A7J8F2T0-F1
#
_entry.id   AF-A0A7J8F2T0-F1
#
_cell.length_a   1.000
_cell.length_b   1.000
_cell.length_c   1.000
_cell.angle_alpha   90.00
_cell.angle_beta   90.00
_cell.angle_gamma   90.00
#
_symmetry.space_group_name_H-M   'P 1'
#
loop_
_entity.id
_entity.type
_entity.pdbx_description
1 polymer ?
#
loop_
_entity_poly.entity_id
_entity_poly.type
_entity_poly.pdbx_seq_one_letter_code
_entity_poly.pdbx_strand_id
1 'polypeptide(L)'
;MSAVPRVRISAPEVNCLAWKHWEVSRSSVPPFLLAALPVRYLASVPASQCVPLLISLGKSRLDALVLDSHKKNVVLRKVQQCLFQNDAVADEYTVDIVGNLLCRLPAAIIHHGVSSRAWATALHGLRGCPDLSPEQKAAVRLRLLEQSGPPQNWTAETIQDMGPFLALFSGDELSSVATKFPDILQQTASEMAGTSPPQEFLWAVFESVRNGSERGPSADPSPGCLGVGAPSSDDIFRLAEANACWAPEALLCMGEDVFLRNVELLGAVRGFGPPQLTALKEKAVQVWDAPSHWREHHILSLGRIALAFNERELGQLGLSAIDTVASLSQQTEWTPGQAKSILRGFLEDSGSRIQDLKSFHLVGLGATLCAMNATEISLIRVSEFRAVVARIGTLVCSTDVLAEFKKKAEAVFGNPAEWSSSVLQELGTIAAGLTKEELRMLDKDLMPYFQPSAIRCLPDEIFKELSAEQIAALGPENAAAVTPAQRRQLGVWQLQSLQRALDGDKPRAWQDAALSARPPRTPLARAPPGVSASGGLWLGCSLPVLMLQLLR
;
A
#
# COMPACT_ATOMS: atom_id res chain seq x y z
N MET A 1 8.83 -4.22 31.05
CA MET A 1 9.37 -3.94 29.70
C MET A 1 9.12 -2.46 29.42
N SER A 2 10.13 -1.62 29.61
CA SER A 2 10.01 -0.17 29.40
C SER A 2 9.85 0.11 27.91
N ALA A 3 8.69 0.66 27.53
CA ALA A 3 8.45 1.13 26.18
C ALA A 3 9.44 2.26 25.88
N VAL A 4 10.38 2.00 24.97
CA VAL A 4 11.19 3.06 24.37
C VAL A 4 10.19 4.00 23.67
N PRO A 5 10.10 5.29 24.05
CA PRO A 5 9.21 6.21 23.36
C PRO A 5 9.66 6.28 21.90
N ARG A 6 8.78 5.86 20.97
CA ARG A 6 8.98 6.10 19.54
C ARG A 6 8.89 7.61 19.33
N VAL A 7 10.04 8.27 19.21
CA VAL A 7 10.11 9.66 18.79
C VAL A 7 9.57 9.73 17.36
N ARG A 8 8.39 10.36 17.18
CA ARG A 8 7.91 10.70 15.84
C ARG A 8 8.66 11.94 15.38
N ILE A 9 9.51 11.76 14.37
CA ILE A 9 10.22 12.86 13.71
C ILE A 9 9.27 13.40 12.63
N SER A 10 9.04 14.71 12.63
CA SER A 10 8.24 15.39 11.61
C SER A 10 8.96 15.45 10.26
N ALA A 11 8.21 15.58 9.15
CA ALA A 11 8.81 15.70 7.82
C ALA A 11 9.86 16.84 7.69
N PRO A 12 9.69 18.03 8.32
CA PRO A 12 10.72 19.06 8.34
C PRO A 12 11.97 18.68 9.12
N GLU A 13 11.82 17.99 10.25
CA GLU A 13 12.94 17.49 11.04
C GLU A 13 13.70 16.39 10.29
N VAL A 14 12.99 15.49 9.59
CA VAL A 14 13.60 14.50 8.67
C VAL A 14 14.39 15.22 7.58
N ASN A 15 13.84 16.28 6.98
CA ASN A 15 14.55 17.05 5.96
C ASN A 15 15.79 17.77 6.54
N CYS A 16 15.69 18.41 7.71
CA CYS A 16 16.87 19.03 8.35
C CYS A 16 17.93 17.98 8.72
N LEU A 17 17.52 16.82 9.25
CA LEU A 17 18.41 15.70 9.54
C LEU A 17 19.11 15.19 8.29
N ALA A 18 18.39 15.02 7.18
CA ALA A 18 18.94 14.64 5.89
C ALA A 18 20.02 15.62 5.42
N TRP A 19 19.74 16.92 5.47
CA TRP A 19 20.70 17.97 5.14
C TRP A 19 21.92 17.99 6.06
N LYS A 20 21.73 17.86 7.38
CA LYS A 20 22.84 17.79 8.33
C LYS A 20 23.70 16.55 8.10
N HIS A 21 23.07 15.43 7.76
CA HIS A 21 23.76 14.20 7.42
C HIS A 21 24.63 14.38 6.17
N TRP A 22 24.15 15.10 5.15
CA TRP A 22 24.94 15.45 3.97
C TRP A 22 26.16 16.32 4.28
N GLU A 23 25.99 17.35 5.08
CA GLU A 23 27.07 18.30 5.40
C GLU A 23 28.17 17.66 6.27
N VAL A 24 27.78 16.77 7.20
CA VAL A 24 28.68 16.29 8.28
C VAL A 24 29.12 14.83 8.11
N SER A 25 28.28 13.94 7.60
CA SER A 25 28.54 12.49 7.60
C SER A 25 28.58 11.92 6.18
N ARG A 26 29.79 11.58 5.73
CA ARG A 26 30.08 10.88 4.47
C ARG A 26 30.18 9.35 4.62
N SER A 27 29.67 8.77 5.72
CA SER A 27 29.99 7.38 6.09
C SER A 27 28.87 6.38 5.82
N SER A 28 27.61 6.72 6.11
CA SER A 28 26.43 5.93 5.71
C SER A 28 25.16 6.73 5.96
N VAL A 29 24.31 6.91 4.96
CA VAL A 29 23.00 7.58 5.12
C VAL A 29 21.96 6.57 5.57
N PRO A 30 21.26 6.81 6.70
CA PRO A 30 20.09 6.04 7.07
C PRO A 30 19.01 6.05 5.96
N PRO A 31 18.39 4.89 5.62
CA PRO A 31 17.50 4.80 4.47
C PRO A 31 16.30 5.74 4.53
N PHE A 32 15.77 6.01 5.72
CA PHE A 32 14.64 6.92 5.92
C PHE A 32 14.95 8.38 5.53
N LEU A 33 16.22 8.78 5.48
CA LEU A 33 16.60 10.13 5.03
C LEU A 33 16.62 10.24 3.50
N LEU A 34 16.63 9.11 2.77
CA LEU A 34 16.67 9.12 1.30
C LEU A 34 15.44 9.80 0.71
N ALA A 35 14.27 9.62 1.34
CA ALA A 35 13.02 10.30 1.01
C ALA A 35 13.21 11.82 0.95
N ALA A 36 14.05 12.37 1.83
CA ALA A 36 14.25 13.80 2.01
C ALA A 36 15.50 14.36 1.31
N LEU A 37 16.51 13.53 1.04
CA LEU A 37 17.78 13.99 0.46
C LEU A 37 17.64 14.49 -0.98
N PRO A 38 18.32 15.59 -1.37
CA PRO A 38 18.26 16.06 -2.75
C PRO A 38 18.74 15.03 -3.77
N VAL A 39 18.10 15.00 -4.94
CA VAL A 39 18.46 14.09 -6.05
C VAL A 39 19.96 14.18 -6.41
N ARG A 40 20.52 15.40 -6.38
CA ARG A 40 21.95 15.66 -6.61
C ARG A 40 22.89 14.98 -5.61
N TYR A 41 22.46 14.82 -4.35
CA TYR A 41 23.20 14.06 -3.32
C TYR A 41 23.47 12.65 -3.85
N LEU A 42 22.39 11.97 -4.25
CA LEU A 42 22.40 10.56 -4.63
C LEU A 42 23.27 10.34 -5.86
N ALA A 43 23.19 11.25 -6.84
CA ALA A 43 24.05 11.21 -8.02
C ALA A 43 25.55 11.33 -7.67
N SER A 44 25.88 12.14 -6.67
CA SER A 44 27.25 12.48 -6.28
C SER A 44 27.91 11.54 -5.26
N VAL A 45 27.23 10.49 -4.80
CA VAL A 45 27.81 9.53 -3.84
C VAL A 45 29.10 8.92 -4.42
N PRO A 46 30.25 9.00 -3.75
CA PRO A 46 31.51 8.48 -4.27
C PRO A 46 31.55 6.95 -4.27
N ALA A 47 32.41 6.35 -5.10
CA ALA A 47 32.57 4.90 -5.21
C ALA A 47 32.90 4.23 -3.86
N SER A 48 33.69 4.88 -3.00
CA SER A 48 34.02 4.38 -1.66
C SER A 48 32.82 4.23 -0.72
N GLN A 49 31.69 4.86 -1.03
CA GLN A 49 30.45 4.75 -0.25
C GLN A 49 29.42 3.79 -0.87
N CYS A 50 29.74 3.14 -2.00
CA CYS A 50 28.80 2.26 -2.69
C CYS A 50 28.36 1.08 -1.82
N VAL A 51 29.28 0.35 -1.19
CA VAL A 51 28.93 -0.80 -0.34
C VAL A 51 28.06 -0.40 0.86
N PRO A 52 28.43 0.61 1.68
CA PRO A 52 27.56 1.10 2.75
C PRO A 52 26.18 1.56 2.26
N LEU A 53 26.11 2.24 1.12
CA LEU A 53 24.85 2.68 0.52
C LEU A 53 23.97 1.49 0.13
N LEU A 54 24.54 0.48 -0.54
CA LEU A 54 23.81 -0.73 -0.94
C LEU A 54 23.29 -1.50 0.28
N ILE A 55 24.12 -1.71 1.31
CA ILE A 55 23.72 -2.38 2.56
C ILE A 55 22.56 -1.62 3.22
N SER A 56 22.66 -0.29 3.30
CA SER A 56 21.64 0.57 3.90
C SER A 56 20.31 0.42 3.15
N LEU A 57 20.34 0.57 1.83
CA LEU A 57 19.18 0.46 0.95
C LEU A 57 18.59 -0.95 0.91
N GLY A 58 19.42 -1.98 0.83
CA GLY A 58 19.02 -3.39 0.72
C GLY A 58 18.26 -3.89 1.94
N LYS A 59 18.48 -3.29 3.10
CA LYS A 59 17.70 -3.57 4.32
C LYS A 59 16.29 -2.97 4.32
N SER A 60 15.94 -2.16 3.32
CA SER A 60 14.68 -1.41 3.30
C SER A 60 13.89 -1.61 2.00
N ARG A 61 12.57 -1.44 2.07
CA ARG A 61 11.72 -1.42 0.87
C ARG A 61 11.74 -0.03 0.26
N LEU A 62 12.37 0.12 -0.91
CA LEU A 62 12.54 1.43 -1.56
C LEU A 62 11.21 2.15 -1.83
N ASP A 63 10.14 1.41 -2.14
CA ASP A 63 8.77 1.95 -2.30
C ASP A 63 8.21 2.62 -1.05
N ALA A 64 8.56 2.12 0.13
CA ALA A 64 8.16 2.71 1.40
C ALA A 64 9.00 3.94 1.77
N LEU A 65 10.17 4.10 1.13
CA LEU A 65 11.12 5.18 1.43
C LEU A 65 11.04 6.34 0.45
N VAL A 66 10.79 6.07 -0.84
CA VAL A 66 10.83 7.10 -1.88
C VAL A 66 9.56 7.02 -2.71
N LEU A 67 8.62 7.90 -2.38
CA LEU A 67 7.34 8.02 -3.09
C LEU A 67 7.51 8.64 -4.49
N ASP A 68 8.50 9.52 -4.69
CA ASP A 68 8.74 10.17 -5.97
C ASP A 68 9.41 9.21 -6.99
N SER A 69 8.74 9.01 -8.12
CA SER A 69 9.21 8.10 -9.19
C SER A 69 10.53 8.53 -9.84
N HIS A 70 10.73 9.84 -10.04
CA HIS A 70 11.95 10.36 -10.67
C HIS A 70 13.16 10.16 -9.77
N LYS A 71 13.04 10.52 -8.49
CA LYS A 71 14.06 10.31 -7.46
C LYS A 71 14.36 8.84 -7.27
N LYS A 72 13.35 7.98 -7.29
CA LYS A 72 13.53 6.53 -7.28
C LYS A 72 14.40 6.06 -8.45
N ASN A 73 14.14 6.55 -9.67
CA ASN A 73 14.97 6.24 -10.84
C ASN A 73 16.41 6.74 -10.69
N VAL A 74 16.65 7.86 -10.00
CA VAL A 74 18.01 8.33 -9.70
C VAL A 74 18.71 7.42 -8.69
N VAL A 75 18.04 7.03 -7.61
CA VAL A 75 18.57 6.06 -6.64
C VAL A 75 18.94 4.76 -7.34
N LEU A 76 18.04 4.22 -8.17
CA LEU A 76 18.26 2.98 -8.90
C LEU A 76 19.43 3.08 -9.88
N ARG A 77 19.57 4.20 -10.61
CA ARG A 77 20.76 4.44 -11.45
C ARG A 77 22.05 4.43 -10.62
N LYS A 78 22.03 5.00 -9.41
CA LYS A 78 23.21 4.98 -8.54
C LYS A 78 23.54 3.58 -8.02
N VAL A 79 22.51 2.83 -7.61
CA VAL A 79 22.63 1.42 -7.22
C VAL A 79 23.28 0.61 -8.33
N GLN A 80 22.83 0.79 -9.58
CA GLN A 80 23.41 0.12 -10.75
C GLN A 80 24.88 0.47 -10.94
N GLN A 81 25.24 1.75 -10.89
CA GLN A 81 26.65 2.17 -10.99
C GLN A 81 27.53 1.52 -9.92
N CYS A 82 27.02 1.43 -8.69
CA CYS A 82 27.72 0.79 -7.59
C CYS A 82 27.88 -0.72 -7.76
N LEU A 83 26.91 -1.41 -8.40
CA LEU A 83 26.98 -2.84 -8.68
C LEU A 83 27.94 -3.15 -9.85
N PHE A 84 27.88 -2.38 -10.93
CA PHE A 84 28.76 -2.60 -12.09
C PHE A 84 30.23 -2.29 -11.81
N GLN A 85 30.54 -1.48 -10.80
CA GLN A 85 31.91 -1.23 -10.37
C GLN A 85 32.54 -2.41 -9.61
N ASN A 86 31.73 -3.33 -9.07
CA ASN A 86 32.16 -4.45 -8.24
C ASN A 86 31.73 -5.81 -8.84
N ASP A 87 31.86 -5.97 -10.16
CA ASP A 87 31.53 -7.21 -10.87
C ASP A 87 30.08 -7.70 -10.70
N ALA A 88 29.08 -6.83 -10.92
CA ALA A 88 27.66 -7.18 -10.88
C ALA A 88 27.28 -8.04 -9.63
N VAL A 89 26.27 -8.91 -9.71
CA VAL A 89 25.92 -9.81 -8.59
C VAL A 89 26.73 -11.11 -8.74
N ALA A 90 27.99 -11.06 -8.30
CA ALA A 90 28.98 -12.11 -8.53
C ALA A 90 28.77 -13.37 -7.69
N ASP A 91 28.35 -13.22 -6.44
CA ASP A 91 28.24 -14.30 -5.45
C ASP A 91 27.09 -14.07 -4.44
N GLU A 92 26.90 -15.05 -3.55
CA GLU A 92 25.87 -15.02 -2.50
C GLU A 92 26.02 -13.83 -1.55
N TYR A 93 27.26 -13.46 -1.21
CA TYR A 93 27.55 -12.31 -0.35
C TYR A 93 27.06 -10.99 -0.98
N THR A 94 27.21 -10.86 -2.30
CA THR A 94 26.71 -9.69 -3.03
C THR A 94 25.17 -9.67 -3.07
N VAL A 95 24.52 -10.83 -3.16
CA VAL A 95 23.05 -10.93 -3.04
C VAL A 95 22.57 -10.42 -1.68
N ASP A 96 23.26 -10.78 -0.59
CA ASP A 96 22.94 -10.32 0.76
C ASP A 96 23.10 -8.80 0.92
N ILE A 97 24.13 -8.21 0.30
CA ILE A 97 24.33 -6.75 0.26
C ILE A 97 23.18 -6.05 -0.46
N VAL A 98 22.73 -6.60 -1.59
CA VAL A 98 21.65 -6.04 -2.41
C VAL A 98 20.31 -6.19 -1.67
N GLY A 99 20.04 -7.32 -1.05
CA GLY A 99 18.83 -7.58 -0.26
C GLY A 99 17.54 -7.23 -1.02
N ASN A 100 16.68 -6.39 -0.41
CA ASN A 100 15.41 -5.96 -1.00
C ASN A 100 15.55 -5.16 -2.31
N LEU A 101 16.75 -4.67 -2.65
CA LEU A 101 16.96 -3.99 -3.93
C LEU A 101 16.84 -4.95 -5.12
N LEU A 102 16.94 -6.28 -4.92
CA LEU A 102 16.71 -7.30 -5.95
C LEU A 102 15.39 -7.04 -6.68
N CYS A 103 14.33 -6.70 -5.93
CA CYS A 103 13.00 -6.42 -6.45
C CYS A 103 12.94 -5.22 -7.41
N ARG A 104 13.97 -4.36 -7.43
CA ARG A 104 14.01 -3.15 -8.25
C ARG A 104 15.19 -3.13 -9.24
N LEU A 105 15.95 -4.23 -9.33
CA LEU A 105 16.99 -4.35 -10.35
C LEU A 105 16.35 -4.37 -11.75
N PRO A 106 16.95 -3.69 -12.75
CA PRO A 106 16.50 -3.82 -14.13
C PRO A 106 16.49 -5.26 -14.60
N ALA A 107 15.55 -5.58 -15.48
CA ALA A 107 15.43 -6.89 -16.13
C ALA A 107 16.76 -7.39 -16.71
N ALA A 108 17.52 -6.52 -17.38
CA ALA A 108 18.83 -6.86 -17.94
C ALA A 108 19.87 -7.30 -16.88
N ILE A 109 19.84 -6.71 -15.68
CA ILE A 109 20.74 -7.11 -14.59
C ILE A 109 20.28 -8.43 -13.99
N ILE A 110 18.98 -8.65 -13.83
CA ILE A 110 18.45 -9.93 -13.36
C ILE A 110 18.85 -11.07 -14.31
N HIS A 111 18.75 -10.84 -15.62
CA HIS A 111 19.02 -11.85 -16.64
C HIS A 111 20.52 -12.10 -16.84
N HIS A 112 21.33 -11.05 -17.00
CA HIS A 112 22.76 -11.17 -17.37
C HIS A 112 23.75 -10.79 -16.27
N GLY A 113 23.32 -9.99 -15.28
CA GLY A 113 24.20 -9.46 -14.23
C GLY A 113 24.29 -10.35 -12.99
N VAL A 114 23.41 -11.32 -12.81
CA VAL A 114 23.49 -12.31 -11.73
C VAL A 114 24.26 -13.53 -12.21
N SER A 115 25.39 -13.82 -11.57
CA SER A 115 26.21 -14.99 -11.91
C SER A 115 25.46 -16.30 -11.64
N SER A 116 25.86 -17.39 -12.29
CA SER A 116 25.25 -18.71 -12.01
C SER A 116 25.45 -19.16 -10.56
N ARG A 117 26.54 -18.72 -9.89
CA ARG A 117 26.81 -19.05 -8.47
C ARG A 117 25.89 -18.28 -7.52
N ALA A 118 25.50 -17.06 -7.88
CA ALA A 118 24.62 -16.22 -7.07
C ALA A 118 23.13 -16.48 -7.34
N TRP A 119 22.80 -17.18 -8.43
CA TRP A 119 21.43 -17.27 -8.93
C TRP A 119 20.45 -17.91 -7.95
N ALA A 120 20.81 -19.02 -7.29
CA ALA A 120 19.92 -19.69 -6.35
C ALA A 120 19.51 -18.76 -5.18
N THR A 121 20.47 -18.08 -4.57
CA THR A 121 20.25 -17.11 -3.50
C THR A 121 19.47 -15.90 -3.99
N ALA A 122 19.77 -15.39 -5.19
CA ALA A 122 19.04 -14.29 -5.80
C ALA A 122 17.59 -14.67 -6.10
N LEU A 123 17.35 -15.87 -6.62
CA LEU A 123 16.01 -16.40 -6.90
C LEU A 123 15.18 -16.47 -5.61
N HIS A 124 15.75 -17.00 -4.52
CA HIS A 124 15.11 -17.01 -3.21
C HIS A 124 14.73 -15.59 -2.74
N GLY A 125 15.64 -14.61 -2.87
CA GLY A 125 15.35 -13.21 -2.56
C GLY A 125 14.26 -12.61 -3.45
N LEU A 126 14.26 -12.93 -4.75
CA LEU A 126 13.26 -12.46 -5.71
C LEU A 126 11.85 -13.01 -5.43
N ARG A 127 11.71 -14.21 -4.84
CA ARG A 127 10.39 -14.76 -4.45
C ARG A 127 9.67 -13.87 -3.45
N GLY A 128 10.41 -13.17 -2.58
CA GLY A 128 9.85 -12.24 -1.58
C GLY A 128 9.45 -10.88 -2.13
N CYS A 129 9.62 -10.64 -3.44
CA CYS A 129 9.28 -9.37 -4.05
C CYS A 129 7.78 -9.24 -4.29
N PRO A 130 7.11 -8.21 -3.72
CA PRO A 130 5.66 -8.08 -3.80
C PRO A 130 5.16 -7.83 -5.23
N ASP A 131 5.88 -7.02 -6.02
CA ASP A 131 5.44 -6.59 -7.35
C ASP A 131 6.63 -6.47 -8.33
N LEU A 132 7.04 -7.59 -8.94
CA LEU A 132 7.99 -7.56 -10.07
C LEU A 132 7.30 -7.01 -11.33
N SER A 133 7.98 -6.15 -12.08
CA SER A 133 7.48 -5.63 -13.36
C SER A 133 7.36 -6.74 -14.42
N PRO A 134 6.55 -6.56 -15.48
CA PRO A 134 6.47 -7.53 -16.58
C PRO A 134 7.83 -7.85 -17.20
N GLU A 135 8.70 -6.85 -17.35
CA GLU A 135 10.05 -7.03 -17.89
C GLU A 135 10.95 -7.82 -16.93
N GLN A 136 10.86 -7.56 -15.62
CA GLN A 136 11.60 -8.31 -14.61
C GLN A 136 11.12 -9.77 -14.56
N LYS A 137 9.81 -10.00 -14.61
CA LYS A 137 9.21 -11.34 -14.68
C LYS A 137 9.70 -12.11 -15.91
N ALA A 138 9.74 -11.47 -17.07
CA ALA A 138 10.29 -12.06 -18.30
C ALA A 138 11.78 -12.41 -18.15
N ALA A 139 12.59 -11.53 -17.55
CA ALA A 139 13.99 -11.81 -17.27
C ALA A 139 14.21 -13.00 -16.33
N VAL A 140 13.43 -13.08 -15.24
CA VAL A 140 13.48 -14.23 -14.30
C VAL A 140 13.14 -15.52 -15.04
N ARG A 141 12.05 -15.51 -15.82
CA ARG A 141 11.61 -16.67 -16.62
C ARG A 141 12.69 -17.13 -17.60
N LEU A 142 13.28 -16.22 -18.38
CA LEU A 142 14.36 -16.56 -19.32
C LEU A 142 15.55 -17.17 -18.60
N ARG A 143 15.94 -16.59 -17.47
CA ARG A 143 17.04 -17.09 -16.66
C ARG A 143 16.77 -18.48 -16.08
N LEU A 144 15.54 -18.76 -15.64
CA LEU A 144 15.13 -20.09 -15.18
C LEU A 144 15.25 -21.15 -16.29
N LEU A 145 14.81 -20.82 -17.51
CA LEU A 145 14.92 -21.70 -18.68
C LEU A 145 16.38 -21.96 -19.08
N GLU A 146 17.26 -20.96 -19.00
CA GLU A 146 18.69 -21.13 -19.28
C GLU A 146 19.38 -22.08 -18.30
N GLN A 147 19.01 -22.02 -17.02
CA GLN A 147 19.63 -22.83 -15.97
C GLN A 147 19.05 -24.24 -15.89
N SER A 148 17.73 -24.38 -16.07
CA SER A 148 17.00 -25.61 -15.78
C SER A 148 16.51 -26.34 -17.05
N GLY A 149 16.66 -25.72 -18.22
CA GLY A 149 16.06 -26.22 -19.46
C GLY A 149 14.53 -26.07 -19.48
N PRO A 150 13.86 -26.72 -20.44
CA PRO A 150 12.41 -26.59 -20.62
C PRO A 150 11.61 -27.40 -19.57
N PRO A 151 10.37 -27.00 -19.24
CA PRO A 151 9.53 -27.60 -18.20
C PRO A 151 9.39 -29.13 -18.25
N GLN A 152 9.42 -29.72 -19.45
CA GLN A 152 9.27 -31.15 -19.63
C GLN A 152 10.40 -31.96 -18.99
N ASN A 153 11.57 -31.35 -18.78
CA ASN A 153 12.78 -32.00 -18.25
C ASN A 153 13.04 -31.68 -16.77
N TRP A 154 12.17 -30.91 -16.11
CA TRP A 154 12.38 -30.54 -14.72
C TRP A 154 12.17 -31.70 -13.76
N THR A 155 12.89 -31.64 -12.64
CA THR A 155 12.76 -32.57 -11.51
C THR A 155 11.86 -31.99 -10.41
N ALA A 156 11.46 -32.82 -9.45
CA ALA A 156 10.70 -32.37 -8.28
C ALA A 156 11.42 -31.25 -7.51
N GLU A 157 12.73 -31.39 -7.30
CA GLU A 157 13.57 -30.38 -6.62
C GLU A 157 13.58 -29.05 -7.39
N THR A 158 13.74 -29.12 -8.73
CA THR A 158 13.73 -27.93 -9.60
C THR A 158 12.42 -27.16 -9.49
N ILE A 159 11.28 -27.86 -9.49
CA ILE A 159 9.95 -27.23 -9.42
C ILE A 159 9.72 -26.61 -8.03
N GLN A 160 10.12 -27.31 -6.97
CA GLN A 160 10.07 -26.80 -5.60
C GLN A 160 10.94 -25.54 -5.44
N ASP A 161 12.10 -25.51 -6.11
CA ASP A 161 12.99 -24.34 -6.15
C ASP A 161 12.48 -23.20 -7.05
N MET A 162 11.46 -23.41 -7.87
CA MET A 162 10.82 -22.31 -8.60
C MET A 162 9.75 -21.63 -7.74
N GLY A 163 8.99 -22.42 -6.97
CA GLY A 163 7.91 -21.94 -6.11
C GLY A 163 6.95 -21.00 -6.87
N PRO A 164 6.70 -19.77 -6.41
CA PRO A 164 5.73 -18.87 -7.04
C PRO A 164 6.11 -18.46 -8.47
N PHE A 165 7.35 -18.68 -8.91
CA PHE A 165 7.75 -18.41 -10.29
C PHE A 165 7.21 -19.42 -11.31
N LEU A 166 6.61 -20.53 -10.86
CA LEU A 166 5.81 -21.40 -11.75
C LEU A 166 4.68 -20.61 -12.42
N ALA A 167 4.16 -19.56 -11.77
CA ALA A 167 3.15 -18.67 -12.34
C ALA A 167 3.65 -17.81 -13.51
N LEU A 168 4.96 -17.83 -13.84
CA LEU A 168 5.52 -17.16 -15.02
C LEU A 168 5.38 -18.01 -16.29
N PHE A 169 4.90 -19.24 -16.18
CA PHE A 169 4.79 -20.19 -17.29
C PHE A 169 3.39 -20.27 -17.88
N SER A 170 3.32 -20.55 -19.19
CA SER A 170 2.03 -20.71 -19.86
C SER A 170 1.35 -22.01 -19.42
N GLY A 171 0.03 -22.12 -19.65
CA GLY A 171 -0.71 -23.34 -19.36
C GLY A 171 -0.13 -24.57 -20.09
N ASP A 172 0.24 -24.42 -21.36
CA ASP A 172 0.84 -25.50 -22.16
C ASP A 172 2.16 -25.99 -21.57
N GLU A 173 2.99 -25.07 -21.08
CA GLU A 173 4.26 -25.38 -20.43
C GLU A 173 4.06 -26.12 -19.10
N LEU A 174 3.09 -25.64 -18.31
CA LEU A 174 2.74 -26.20 -17.01
C LEU A 174 1.98 -27.52 -17.13
N SER A 175 1.37 -27.86 -18.25
CA SER A 175 0.65 -29.13 -18.44
C SER A 175 1.52 -30.36 -18.12
N SER A 176 2.81 -30.31 -18.52
CA SER A 176 3.79 -31.36 -18.24
C SER A 176 4.17 -31.44 -16.75
N VAL A 177 4.15 -30.31 -16.05
CA VAL A 177 4.40 -30.21 -14.61
C VAL A 177 3.18 -30.68 -13.82
N ALA A 178 1.98 -30.24 -14.20
CA ALA A 178 0.71 -30.63 -13.61
C ALA A 178 0.47 -32.14 -13.66
N THR A 179 0.92 -32.80 -14.73
CA THR A 179 0.79 -34.26 -14.90
C THR A 179 1.84 -35.05 -14.11
N LYS A 180 3.10 -34.58 -14.07
CA LYS A 180 4.20 -35.28 -13.38
C LYS A 180 4.25 -35.02 -11.87
N PHE A 181 3.95 -33.79 -11.46
CA PHE A 181 4.13 -33.30 -10.09
C PHE A 181 2.92 -32.46 -9.62
N PRO A 182 1.69 -33.03 -9.65
CA PRO A 182 0.47 -32.29 -9.28
C PRO A 182 0.52 -31.73 -7.85
N ASP A 183 1.03 -32.51 -6.89
CA ASP A 183 1.06 -32.10 -5.48
C ASP A 183 1.96 -30.87 -5.25
N ILE A 184 3.10 -30.76 -5.95
CA ILE A 184 4.02 -29.60 -5.82
C ILE A 184 3.36 -28.34 -6.41
N LEU A 185 2.66 -28.49 -7.55
CA LEU A 185 1.93 -27.40 -8.18
C LEU A 185 0.79 -26.89 -7.30
N GLN A 186 0.01 -27.80 -6.70
CA GLN A 186 -1.09 -27.48 -5.77
C GLN A 186 -0.58 -26.84 -4.48
N GLN A 187 0.52 -27.35 -3.92
CA GLN A 187 1.18 -26.76 -2.75
C GLN A 187 1.65 -25.33 -3.04
N THR A 188 2.26 -25.11 -4.21
CA THR A 188 2.68 -23.77 -4.65
C THR A 188 1.49 -22.82 -4.76
N ALA A 189 0.37 -23.26 -5.35
CA ALA A 189 -0.84 -22.45 -5.44
C ALA A 189 -1.40 -22.08 -4.05
N SER A 190 -1.33 -23.02 -3.10
CA SER A 190 -1.75 -22.80 -1.71
C SER A 190 -0.86 -21.78 -0.98
N GLU A 191 0.45 -21.80 -1.21
CA GLU A 191 1.40 -20.81 -0.68
C GLU A 191 1.18 -19.40 -1.28
N MET A 192 0.59 -19.34 -2.48
CA MET A 192 0.22 -18.11 -3.16
C MET A 192 -1.19 -17.60 -2.79
N ALA A 193 -1.87 -18.22 -1.82
CA ALA A 193 -3.21 -17.81 -1.40
C ALA A 193 -3.26 -16.33 -0.97
N GLY A 194 -4.32 -15.62 -1.37
CA GLY A 194 -4.48 -14.20 -1.11
C GLY A 194 -3.67 -13.28 -2.03
N THR A 195 -2.90 -13.82 -2.99
CA THR A 195 -2.32 -13.06 -4.11
C THR A 195 -3.25 -13.09 -5.33
N SER A 196 -2.84 -12.49 -6.45
CA SER A 196 -3.57 -12.57 -7.73
C SER A 196 -2.71 -13.25 -8.79
N PRO A 197 -2.62 -14.59 -8.80
CA PRO A 197 -1.86 -15.32 -9.80
C PRO A 197 -2.47 -15.15 -11.22
N PRO A 198 -1.67 -15.29 -12.28
CA PRO A 198 -2.18 -15.27 -13.66
C PRO A 198 -3.18 -16.39 -13.93
N GLN A 199 -4.13 -16.13 -14.82
CA GLN A 199 -5.22 -17.06 -15.13
C GLN A 199 -4.71 -18.39 -15.69
N GLU A 200 -3.64 -18.36 -16.48
CA GLU A 200 -3.03 -19.56 -17.08
C GLU A 200 -2.47 -20.51 -16.01
N PHE A 201 -1.87 -19.96 -14.95
CA PHE A 201 -1.38 -20.75 -13.82
C PHE A 201 -2.54 -21.34 -13.03
N LEU A 202 -3.56 -20.54 -12.71
CA LEU A 202 -4.76 -21.01 -12.01
C LEU A 202 -5.46 -22.12 -12.80
N TRP A 203 -5.52 -22.01 -14.12
CA TRP A 203 -6.10 -23.04 -14.97
C TRP A 203 -5.28 -24.34 -14.94
N ALA A 204 -3.95 -24.28 -15.00
CA ALA A 204 -3.09 -25.46 -14.88
C ALA A 204 -3.25 -26.18 -13.53
N VAL A 205 -3.36 -25.41 -12.44
CA VAL A 205 -3.67 -25.96 -11.09
C VAL A 205 -5.05 -26.61 -11.11
N PHE A 206 -6.04 -25.94 -11.70
CA PHE A 206 -7.42 -26.43 -11.81
C PHE A 206 -7.49 -27.78 -12.54
N GLU A 207 -6.87 -27.88 -13.71
CA GLU A 207 -6.80 -29.13 -14.46
C GLU A 207 -6.06 -30.24 -13.70
N SER A 208 -4.98 -29.89 -12.96
CA SER A 208 -4.24 -30.87 -12.15
C SER A 208 -5.12 -31.54 -11.09
N VAL A 209 -5.97 -30.76 -10.41
CA VAL A 209 -6.90 -31.27 -9.39
C VAL A 209 -8.01 -32.07 -10.06
N ARG A 210 -8.60 -31.53 -11.14
CA ARG A 210 -9.71 -32.18 -11.86
C ARG A 210 -9.33 -33.52 -12.47
N ASN A 211 -8.10 -33.67 -12.95
CA ASN A 211 -7.59 -34.91 -13.52
C ASN A 211 -7.22 -35.95 -12.46
N GLY A 212 -6.81 -35.50 -11.26
CA GLY A 212 -6.47 -36.38 -10.13
C GLY A 212 -7.66 -36.79 -9.26
N SER A 213 -8.76 -36.05 -9.31
CA SER A 213 -9.97 -36.32 -8.54
C SER A 213 -10.70 -37.55 -9.11
N GLU A 214 -10.64 -38.68 -8.42
CA GLU A 214 -11.50 -39.83 -8.74
C GLU A 214 -12.96 -39.40 -8.51
N ARG A 215 -13.79 -39.46 -9.56
CA ARG A 215 -15.23 -39.25 -9.41
C ARG A 215 -15.81 -40.36 -8.54
N GLY A 216 -15.79 -40.17 -7.22
CA GLY A 216 -16.57 -40.97 -6.30
C GLY A 216 -18.05 -40.94 -6.71
N PRO A 217 -18.84 -41.96 -6.34
CA PRO A 217 -20.28 -41.94 -6.57
C PRO A 217 -20.85 -40.68 -5.91
N SER A 218 -21.32 -39.75 -6.73
CA SER A 218 -21.86 -38.48 -6.27
C SER A 218 -22.97 -38.75 -5.26
N ALA A 219 -22.91 -38.10 -4.10
CA ALA A 219 -24.10 -37.88 -3.30
C ALA A 219 -25.20 -37.28 -4.20
N ASP A 220 -26.45 -37.65 -3.96
CA ASP A 220 -27.58 -37.35 -4.85
C ASP A 220 -27.50 -35.90 -5.38
N PRO A 221 -27.29 -35.71 -6.70
CA PRO A 221 -27.10 -34.39 -7.25
C PRO A 221 -28.37 -33.57 -7.04
N SER A 222 -28.19 -32.29 -6.66
CA SER A 222 -29.31 -31.35 -6.54
C SER A 222 -30.19 -31.38 -7.80
N PRO A 223 -31.52 -31.21 -7.67
CA PRO A 223 -32.43 -31.22 -8.82
C PRO A 223 -31.95 -30.24 -9.90
N GLY A 224 -31.71 -30.73 -11.12
CA GLY A 224 -31.21 -29.93 -12.25
C GLY A 224 -29.68 -29.94 -12.44
N CYS A 225 -28.92 -30.62 -11.57
CA CYS A 225 -27.45 -30.69 -11.63
C CYS A 225 -26.90 -31.96 -12.29
N LEU A 226 -27.75 -32.72 -13.00
CA LEU A 226 -27.34 -33.94 -13.68
C LEU A 226 -26.28 -33.64 -14.75
N GLY A 227 -25.11 -34.28 -14.63
CA GLY A 227 -23.99 -34.12 -15.56
C GLY A 227 -23.09 -32.90 -15.29
N VAL A 228 -23.42 -32.06 -14.30
CA VAL A 228 -22.56 -30.95 -13.88
C VAL A 228 -21.48 -31.49 -12.94
N GLY A 229 -20.20 -31.28 -13.29
CA GLY A 229 -19.08 -31.64 -12.43
C GLY A 229 -18.94 -30.65 -11.28
N ALA A 230 -19.67 -30.87 -10.18
CA ALA A 230 -19.60 -30.04 -8.98
C ALA A 230 -18.29 -30.26 -8.19
N PRO A 231 -17.82 -29.25 -7.43
CA PRO A 231 -16.65 -29.40 -6.56
C PRO A 231 -16.93 -30.28 -5.34
N SER A 232 -15.93 -31.09 -4.96
CA SER A 232 -15.83 -31.73 -3.64
C SER A 232 -15.10 -30.84 -2.62
N SER A 233 -15.16 -31.20 -1.33
CA SER A 233 -14.40 -30.48 -0.30
C SER A 233 -12.88 -30.57 -0.52
N ASP A 234 -12.38 -31.70 -1.03
CA ASP A 234 -10.96 -31.88 -1.34
C ASP A 234 -10.55 -31.01 -2.54
N ASP A 235 -11.39 -30.92 -3.57
CA ASP A 235 -11.14 -30.04 -4.71
C ASP A 235 -11.01 -28.58 -4.23
N ILE A 236 -11.96 -28.09 -3.45
CA ILE A 236 -11.98 -26.69 -2.98
C ILE A 236 -10.72 -26.38 -2.16
N PHE A 237 -10.34 -27.28 -1.27
CA PHE A 237 -9.15 -27.13 -0.44
C PHE A 237 -7.87 -27.06 -1.28
N ARG A 238 -7.68 -27.98 -2.23
CA ARG A 238 -6.47 -28.06 -3.07
C ARG A 238 -6.35 -26.93 -4.09
N LEU A 239 -7.48 -26.35 -4.52
CA LEU A 239 -7.49 -25.33 -5.55
C LEU A 239 -7.05 -23.94 -5.06
N ALA A 240 -7.22 -23.60 -3.78
CA ALA A 240 -6.94 -22.26 -3.26
C ALA A 240 -7.55 -21.15 -4.15
N GLU A 241 -6.77 -20.20 -4.68
CA GLU A 241 -7.27 -19.15 -5.60
C GLU A 241 -7.77 -19.70 -6.95
N ALA A 242 -7.35 -20.92 -7.35
CA ALA A 242 -7.82 -21.56 -8.59
C ALA A 242 -9.28 -22.01 -8.52
N ASN A 243 -9.93 -21.90 -7.36
CA ASN A 243 -11.40 -21.98 -7.28
C ASN A 243 -12.09 -20.95 -8.18
N ALA A 244 -11.42 -19.83 -8.50
CA ALA A 244 -11.89 -18.85 -9.48
C ALA A 244 -12.05 -19.41 -10.91
N CYS A 245 -11.56 -20.62 -11.21
CA CYS A 245 -11.75 -21.29 -12.50
C CYS A 245 -13.07 -22.08 -12.59
N TRP A 246 -13.81 -22.25 -11.49
CA TRP A 246 -15.10 -22.94 -11.52
C TRP A 246 -16.15 -22.16 -12.31
N ALA A 247 -16.91 -22.86 -13.15
CA ALA A 247 -18.12 -22.29 -13.74
C ALA A 247 -19.17 -21.96 -12.65
N PRO A 248 -19.95 -20.88 -12.79
CA PRO A 248 -21.01 -20.54 -11.83
C PRO A 248 -21.98 -21.69 -11.57
N GLU A 249 -22.34 -22.45 -12.60
CA GLU A 249 -23.26 -23.58 -12.52
C GLU A 249 -22.68 -24.71 -11.66
N ALA A 250 -21.37 -24.95 -11.74
CA ALA A 250 -20.70 -25.95 -10.93
C ALA A 250 -20.69 -25.57 -9.44
N LEU A 251 -20.48 -24.28 -9.13
CA LEU A 251 -20.53 -23.76 -7.76
C LEU A 251 -21.95 -23.86 -7.18
N LEU A 252 -22.98 -23.57 -7.98
CA LEU A 252 -24.38 -23.70 -7.57
C LEU A 252 -24.78 -25.16 -7.33
N CYS A 253 -24.24 -26.09 -8.11
CA CYS A 253 -24.52 -27.52 -8.02
C CYS A 253 -23.72 -28.28 -6.94
N MET A 254 -22.86 -27.59 -6.20
CA MET A 254 -22.13 -28.14 -5.05
C MET A 254 -23.08 -28.75 -4.01
N GLY A 255 -22.65 -29.83 -3.34
CA GLY A 255 -23.39 -30.43 -2.23
C GLY A 255 -23.58 -29.44 -1.06
N GLU A 256 -24.68 -29.57 -0.33
CA GLU A 256 -24.93 -28.75 0.87
C GLU A 256 -23.82 -28.89 1.92
N ASP A 257 -23.44 -30.13 2.23
CA ASP A 257 -22.41 -30.44 3.22
C ASP A 257 -21.02 -29.96 2.78
N VAL A 258 -20.74 -29.99 1.47
CA VAL A 258 -19.52 -29.44 0.88
C VAL A 258 -19.48 -27.93 1.05
N PHE A 259 -20.58 -27.23 0.74
CA PHE A 259 -20.68 -25.78 0.92
C PHE A 259 -20.47 -25.38 2.39
N LEU A 260 -21.19 -26.02 3.31
CA LEU A 260 -21.12 -25.70 4.75
C LEU A 260 -19.69 -25.80 5.30
N ARG A 261 -18.90 -26.78 4.85
CA ARG A 261 -17.51 -26.97 5.31
C ARG A 261 -16.51 -26.01 4.67
N ASN A 262 -16.86 -25.35 3.56
CA ASN A 262 -15.89 -24.63 2.73
C ASN A 262 -16.28 -23.17 2.42
N VAL A 263 -17.42 -22.68 2.92
CA VAL A 263 -17.90 -21.32 2.62
C VAL A 263 -16.89 -20.23 2.98
N GLU A 264 -16.15 -20.37 4.08
CA GLU A 264 -15.11 -19.41 4.49
C GLU A 264 -13.93 -19.38 3.50
N LEU A 265 -13.50 -20.57 3.03
CA LEU A 265 -12.43 -20.69 2.03
C LEU A 265 -12.88 -20.06 0.71
N LEU A 266 -14.09 -20.37 0.26
CA LEU A 266 -14.67 -19.78 -0.95
C LEU A 266 -14.85 -18.26 -0.79
N GLY A 267 -15.26 -17.79 0.38
CA GLY A 267 -15.38 -16.36 0.71
C GLY A 267 -14.05 -15.62 0.68
N ALA A 268 -12.92 -16.30 0.87
CA ALA A 268 -11.59 -15.69 0.85
C ALA A 268 -10.99 -15.55 -0.56
N VAL A 269 -11.47 -16.31 -1.55
CA VAL A 269 -10.94 -16.32 -2.92
C VAL A 269 -11.13 -14.96 -3.58
N ARG A 270 -10.02 -14.31 -3.96
CA ARG A 270 -10.04 -12.95 -4.53
C ARG A 270 -10.48 -12.93 -5.99
N GLY A 271 -10.19 -14.01 -6.72
CA GLY A 271 -10.40 -14.12 -8.17
C GLY A 271 -11.84 -14.31 -8.63
N PHE A 272 -12.81 -14.50 -7.72
CA PHE A 272 -14.20 -14.71 -8.14
C PHE A 272 -14.81 -13.48 -8.82
N GLY A 273 -15.35 -13.69 -10.01
CA GLY A 273 -16.13 -12.68 -10.75
C GLY A 273 -17.57 -12.57 -10.24
N PRO A 274 -18.31 -11.50 -10.64
CA PRO A 274 -19.70 -11.29 -10.20
C PRO A 274 -20.65 -12.49 -10.45
N PRO A 275 -20.60 -13.21 -11.58
CA PRO A 275 -21.44 -14.39 -11.78
C PRO A 275 -21.17 -15.52 -10.79
N GLN A 276 -19.91 -15.73 -10.42
CA GLN A 276 -19.51 -16.78 -9.47
C GLN A 276 -19.92 -16.40 -8.03
N LEU A 277 -19.70 -15.14 -7.64
CA LEU A 277 -20.16 -14.63 -6.35
C LEU A 277 -21.69 -14.73 -6.22
N THR A 278 -22.42 -14.45 -7.32
CA THR A 278 -23.88 -14.63 -7.38
C THR A 278 -24.25 -16.10 -7.20
N ALA A 279 -23.61 -17.03 -7.91
CA ALA A 279 -23.87 -18.46 -7.75
C ALA A 279 -23.60 -18.96 -6.32
N LEU A 280 -22.53 -18.49 -5.68
CA LEU A 280 -22.21 -18.80 -4.29
C LEU A 280 -23.24 -18.22 -3.31
N LYS A 281 -23.72 -16.99 -3.56
CA LYS A 281 -24.81 -16.38 -2.78
C LYS A 281 -26.11 -17.16 -2.93
N GLU A 282 -26.48 -17.56 -4.14
CA GLU A 282 -27.66 -18.42 -4.37
C GLU A 282 -27.50 -19.78 -3.69
N LYS A 283 -26.29 -20.37 -3.72
CA LYS A 283 -26.00 -21.60 -2.98
C LYS A 283 -26.18 -21.42 -1.47
N ALA A 284 -25.72 -20.30 -0.93
CA ALA A 284 -25.93 -19.95 0.48
C ALA A 284 -27.43 -19.85 0.83
N VAL A 285 -28.24 -19.23 -0.04
CA VAL A 285 -29.70 -19.15 0.14
C VAL A 285 -30.36 -20.53 0.08
N GLN A 286 -29.91 -21.43 -0.81
CA GLN A 286 -30.43 -22.80 -0.84
C GLN A 286 -30.16 -23.57 0.46
N VAL A 287 -29.03 -23.32 1.12
CA VAL A 287 -28.58 -24.06 2.30
C VAL A 287 -29.06 -23.43 3.61
N TRP A 288 -29.08 -22.10 3.69
CA TRP A 288 -29.43 -21.34 4.90
C TRP A 288 -30.81 -20.68 4.85
N ASP A 289 -31.60 -20.97 3.80
CA ASP A 289 -32.86 -20.30 3.49
C ASP A 289 -32.67 -18.79 3.19
N ALA A 290 -33.75 -18.01 3.17
CA ALA A 290 -33.74 -16.58 2.88
C ALA A 290 -32.80 -15.80 3.83
N PRO A 291 -32.18 -14.69 3.38
CA PRO A 291 -31.27 -13.87 4.19
C PRO A 291 -31.81 -13.44 5.56
N SER A 292 -33.13 -13.31 5.70
CA SER A 292 -33.82 -13.01 6.97
C SER A 292 -33.68 -14.08 8.05
N HIS A 293 -33.34 -15.32 7.67
CA HIS A 293 -33.13 -16.43 8.60
C HIS A 293 -31.67 -16.62 9.01
N TRP A 294 -30.77 -15.81 8.45
CA TRP A 294 -29.33 -15.99 8.64
C TRP A 294 -28.88 -15.52 10.02
N ARG A 295 -27.97 -16.28 10.62
CA ARG A 295 -27.36 -15.95 11.92
C ARG A 295 -26.01 -15.28 11.73
N GLU A 296 -25.49 -14.66 12.78
CA GLU A 296 -24.20 -13.94 12.76
C GLU A 296 -23.07 -14.76 12.14
N HIS A 297 -22.90 -16.02 12.56
CA HIS A 297 -21.84 -16.88 12.02
C HIS A 297 -21.99 -17.18 10.52
N HIS A 298 -23.21 -17.23 9.97
CA HIS A 298 -23.39 -17.35 8.52
C HIS A 298 -22.82 -16.10 7.82
N ILE A 299 -23.17 -14.91 8.30
CA ILE A 299 -22.73 -13.64 7.71
C ILE A 299 -21.21 -13.47 7.83
N LEU A 300 -20.63 -13.80 8.98
CA LEU A 300 -19.19 -13.78 9.21
C LEU A 300 -18.43 -14.69 8.23
N SER A 301 -19.03 -15.82 7.84
CA SER A 301 -18.40 -16.81 6.95
C SER A 301 -18.40 -16.46 5.46
N LEU A 302 -19.17 -15.44 5.04
CA LEU A 302 -19.36 -15.11 3.61
C LEU A 302 -18.11 -14.57 2.92
N GLY A 303 -17.27 -13.81 3.64
CA GLY A 303 -16.18 -13.06 3.03
C GLY A 303 -16.64 -12.23 1.81
N ARG A 304 -15.99 -12.42 0.66
CA ARG A 304 -16.30 -11.75 -0.60
C ARG A 304 -17.64 -12.16 -1.22
N ILE A 305 -18.25 -13.28 -0.82
CA ILE A 305 -19.58 -13.69 -1.29
C ILE A 305 -20.62 -12.61 -0.95
N ALA A 306 -20.41 -11.88 0.16
CA ALA A 306 -21.27 -10.77 0.57
C ALA A 306 -21.39 -9.67 -0.50
N LEU A 307 -20.40 -9.51 -1.39
CA LEU A 307 -20.44 -8.50 -2.46
C LEU A 307 -21.53 -8.76 -3.52
N ALA A 308 -22.07 -9.98 -3.59
CA ALA A 308 -23.16 -10.32 -4.50
C ALA A 308 -24.55 -9.83 -4.03
N PHE A 309 -24.67 -9.36 -2.79
CA PHE A 309 -25.95 -8.94 -2.23
C PHE A 309 -26.37 -7.57 -2.77
N ASN A 310 -27.63 -7.45 -3.17
CA ASN A 310 -28.21 -6.15 -3.46
C ASN A 310 -28.69 -5.44 -2.16
N GLU A 311 -29.07 -4.17 -2.27
CA GLU A 311 -29.52 -3.34 -1.15
C GLU A 311 -30.68 -3.96 -0.35
N ARG A 312 -31.63 -4.62 -1.03
CA ARG A 312 -32.80 -5.24 -0.38
C ARG A 312 -32.40 -6.48 0.41
N GLU A 313 -31.53 -7.31 -0.16
CA GLU A 313 -31.02 -8.51 0.51
C GLU A 313 -30.13 -8.13 1.70
N LEU A 314 -29.30 -7.10 1.58
CA LEU A 314 -28.51 -6.57 2.70
C LEU A 314 -29.39 -6.08 3.85
N GLY A 315 -30.50 -5.41 3.53
CA GLY A 315 -31.48 -4.96 4.54
C GLY A 315 -32.28 -6.09 5.20
N GLN A 316 -32.14 -7.34 4.75
CA GLN A 316 -32.76 -8.51 5.39
C GLN A 316 -31.81 -9.24 6.34
N LEU A 317 -30.51 -8.94 6.31
CA LEU A 317 -29.53 -9.58 7.18
C LEU A 317 -29.71 -9.08 8.62
N GLY A 318 -29.59 -9.98 9.60
CA GLY A 318 -29.56 -9.61 11.01
C GLY A 318 -28.22 -8.99 11.41
N LEU A 319 -28.13 -7.67 11.40
CA LEU A 319 -26.91 -6.88 11.66
C LEU A 319 -26.89 -6.26 13.06
N SER A 320 -27.38 -6.96 14.09
CA SER A 320 -27.42 -6.40 15.46
C SER A 320 -26.03 -6.27 16.12
N ALA A 321 -25.09 -7.15 15.77
CA ALA A 321 -23.73 -7.18 16.32
C ALA A 321 -22.72 -6.43 15.45
N ILE A 322 -21.89 -5.59 16.08
CA ILE A 322 -20.87 -4.80 15.38
C ILE A 322 -19.81 -5.67 14.71
N ASP A 323 -19.49 -6.85 15.25
CA ASP A 323 -18.49 -7.75 14.68
C ASP A 323 -18.94 -8.29 13.32
N THR A 324 -20.25 -8.54 13.16
CA THR A 324 -20.87 -8.92 11.88
C THR A 324 -20.74 -7.80 10.85
N VAL A 325 -20.95 -6.55 11.27
CA VAL A 325 -20.79 -5.39 10.37
C VAL A 325 -19.33 -5.14 10.04
N ALA A 326 -18.43 -5.40 10.99
CA ALA A 326 -16.99 -5.28 10.79
C ALA A 326 -16.47 -6.28 9.76
N SER A 327 -17.01 -7.51 9.68
CA SER A 327 -16.64 -8.45 8.61
C SER A 327 -17.08 -7.97 7.22
N LEU A 328 -18.28 -7.38 7.12
CA LEU A 328 -18.76 -6.77 5.87
C LEU A 328 -17.93 -5.54 5.49
N SER A 329 -17.53 -4.73 6.49
CA SER A 329 -16.75 -3.50 6.29
C SER A 329 -15.29 -3.75 5.90
N GLN A 330 -14.81 -4.99 5.95
CA GLN A 330 -13.51 -5.37 5.38
C GLN A 330 -13.53 -5.38 3.85
N GLN A 331 -14.71 -5.51 3.23
CA GLN A 331 -14.84 -5.38 1.78
C GLN A 331 -14.84 -3.90 1.39
N THR A 332 -14.14 -3.58 0.31
CA THR A 332 -13.94 -2.19 -0.14
C THR A 332 -14.78 -1.82 -1.37
N GLU A 333 -15.40 -2.83 -1.98
CA GLU A 333 -16.08 -2.74 -3.28
C GLU A 333 -17.59 -2.49 -3.16
N TRP A 334 -18.07 -2.08 -1.98
CA TRP A 334 -19.46 -1.71 -1.78
C TRP A 334 -19.82 -0.47 -2.59
N THR A 335 -20.98 -0.52 -3.27
CA THR A 335 -21.60 0.68 -3.80
C THR A 335 -22.10 1.58 -2.65
N PRO A 336 -22.26 2.91 -2.88
CA PRO A 336 -22.82 3.80 -1.87
C PRO A 336 -24.19 3.34 -1.33
N GLY A 337 -25.04 2.77 -2.18
CA GLY A 337 -26.35 2.25 -1.79
C GLY A 337 -26.26 1.00 -0.91
N GLN A 338 -25.37 0.06 -1.24
CA GLN A 338 -25.11 -1.11 -0.40
C GLN A 338 -24.52 -0.70 0.96
N ALA A 339 -23.52 0.18 0.98
CA ALA A 339 -22.92 0.68 2.21
C ALA A 339 -23.96 1.38 3.12
N LYS A 340 -24.87 2.16 2.53
CA LYS A 340 -26.01 2.76 3.24
C LYS A 340 -26.97 1.71 3.80
N SER A 341 -27.22 0.64 3.05
CA SER A 341 -28.08 -0.47 3.49
C SER A 341 -27.49 -1.19 4.70
N ILE A 342 -26.17 -1.45 4.69
CA ILE A 342 -25.45 -2.05 5.84
C ILE A 342 -25.53 -1.16 7.07
N LEU A 343 -25.22 0.13 6.92
CA LEU A 343 -25.30 1.10 8.02
C LEU A 343 -26.71 1.15 8.62
N ARG A 344 -27.73 1.24 7.76
CA ARG A 344 -29.13 1.29 8.18
C ARG A 344 -29.55 0.01 8.89
N GLY A 345 -29.25 -1.16 8.34
CA GLY A 345 -29.56 -2.45 8.95
C GLY A 345 -28.95 -2.57 10.35
N PHE A 346 -27.68 -2.17 10.52
CA PHE A 346 -27.05 -2.15 11.84
C PHE A 346 -27.77 -1.26 12.86
N LEU A 347 -28.14 -0.03 12.47
CA LEU A 347 -28.83 0.90 13.36
C LEU A 347 -30.22 0.40 13.75
N GLU A 348 -30.95 -0.17 12.79
CA GLU A 348 -32.30 -0.72 13.02
C GLU A 348 -32.24 -1.97 13.91
N ASP A 349 -31.38 -2.94 13.59
CA ASP A 349 -31.32 -4.24 14.29
C ASP A 349 -30.70 -4.16 15.68
N SER A 350 -29.71 -3.29 15.87
CA SER A 350 -29.11 -3.06 17.20
C SER A 350 -29.98 -2.14 18.09
N GLY A 351 -31.02 -1.51 17.53
CA GLY A 351 -31.78 -0.46 18.19
C GLY A 351 -30.97 0.80 18.52
N SER A 352 -29.76 0.93 17.94
CA SER A 352 -28.85 2.05 18.19
C SER A 352 -29.20 3.24 17.33
N ARG A 353 -29.17 4.44 17.92
CA ARG A 353 -29.16 5.69 17.15
C ARG A 353 -27.73 6.15 16.93
N ILE A 354 -27.51 7.00 15.93
CA ILE A 354 -26.16 7.52 15.61
C ILE A 354 -25.52 8.22 16.82
N GLN A 355 -26.30 8.99 17.57
CA GLN A 355 -25.86 9.64 18.80
C GLN A 355 -25.43 8.65 19.90
N ASP A 356 -25.92 7.42 19.87
CA ASP A 356 -25.62 6.39 20.86
C ASP A 356 -24.40 5.55 20.48
N LEU A 357 -23.89 5.69 19.25
CA LEU A 357 -22.69 4.99 18.79
C LEU A 357 -21.49 5.29 19.67
N LYS A 358 -20.66 4.25 19.84
CA LYS A 358 -19.43 4.26 20.61
C LYS A 358 -18.23 4.20 19.69
N SER A 359 -17.05 4.54 20.19
CA SER A 359 -15.80 4.47 19.43
C SER A 359 -15.60 3.13 18.73
N PHE A 360 -15.87 2.00 19.39
CA PHE A 360 -15.74 0.68 18.75
C PHE A 360 -16.81 0.42 17.67
N HIS A 361 -18.02 0.99 17.79
CA HIS A 361 -19.00 0.97 16.69
C HIS A 361 -18.48 1.72 15.46
N LEU A 362 -17.90 2.91 15.65
CA LEU A 362 -17.34 3.69 14.54
C LEU A 362 -16.17 2.96 13.87
N VAL A 363 -15.32 2.29 14.65
CA VAL A 363 -14.22 1.48 14.09
C VAL A 363 -14.77 0.28 13.31
N GLY A 364 -15.75 -0.45 13.85
CA GLY A 364 -16.35 -1.61 13.18
C GLY A 364 -17.14 -1.26 11.92
N LEU A 365 -17.81 -0.11 11.90
CA LEU A 365 -18.51 0.39 10.70
C LEU A 365 -17.53 0.70 9.55
N GLY A 366 -16.28 1.09 9.86
CA GLY A 366 -15.23 1.26 8.86
C GLY A 366 -15.67 2.08 7.64
N ALA A 367 -15.49 1.52 6.44
CA ALA A 367 -15.83 2.19 5.18
C ALA A 367 -17.32 2.51 5.01
N THR A 368 -18.23 1.83 5.72
CA THR A 368 -19.67 2.14 5.67
C THR A 368 -19.99 3.53 6.24
N LEU A 369 -19.11 4.08 7.08
CA LEU A 369 -19.20 5.47 7.53
C LEU A 369 -19.17 6.47 6.36
N CYS A 370 -18.55 6.10 5.22
CA CYS A 370 -18.53 6.96 4.03
C CYS A 370 -19.91 7.10 3.35
N ALA A 371 -20.91 6.32 3.76
CA ALA A 371 -22.29 6.44 3.26
C ALA A 371 -23.16 7.40 4.10
N MET A 372 -22.65 7.92 5.23
CA MET A 372 -23.38 8.85 6.08
C MET A 372 -23.54 10.21 5.40
N ASN A 373 -24.69 10.85 5.62
CA ASN A 373 -24.93 12.22 5.19
C ASN A 373 -24.55 13.24 6.28
N ALA A 374 -24.60 14.53 5.94
CA ALA A 374 -24.26 15.63 6.84
C ALA A 374 -25.00 15.60 8.18
N THR A 375 -26.31 15.33 8.16
CA THR A 375 -27.12 15.29 9.38
C THR A 375 -26.69 14.12 10.29
N GLU A 376 -26.44 12.96 9.70
CA GLU A 376 -25.98 11.77 10.40
C GLU A 376 -24.61 11.99 11.03
N ILE A 377 -23.64 12.51 10.28
CA ILE A 377 -22.29 12.80 10.78
C ILE A 377 -22.32 13.81 11.93
N SER A 378 -23.19 14.82 11.84
CA SER A 378 -23.34 15.83 12.90
C SER A 378 -23.77 15.23 14.24
N LEU A 379 -24.58 14.15 14.22
CA LEU A 379 -25.13 13.49 15.41
C LEU A 379 -24.12 12.60 16.16
N ILE A 380 -23.01 12.21 15.54
CA ILE A 380 -21.97 11.40 16.20
C ILE A 380 -21.50 12.13 17.47
N ARG A 381 -21.32 11.45 18.61
CA ARG A 381 -20.83 12.15 19.82
C ARG A 381 -19.39 12.63 19.64
N VAL A 382 -19.12 13.89 20.02
CA VAL A 382 -17.79 14.52 19.89
C VAL A 382 -16.70 13.72 20.62
N SER A 383 -16.99 13.21 21.83
CA SER A 383 -16.06 12.36 22.60
C SER A 383 -15.73 11.05 21.89
N GLU A 384 -16.74 10.41 21.29
CA GLU A 384 -16.60 9.12 20.62
C GLU A 384 -15.83 9.28 19.30
N PHE A 385 -16.11 10.36 18.54
CA PHE A 385 -15.38 10.72 17.33
C PHE A 385 -13.92 11.07 17.64
N ARG A 386 -13.66 11.87 18.68
CA ARG A 386 -12.30 12.25 19.09
C ARG A 386 -11.42 11.03 19.33
N ALA A 387 -11.96 10.00 19.96
CA ALA A 387 -11.20 8.77 20.27
C ALA A 387 -10.83 7.95 19.03
N VAL A 388 -11.46 8.18 17.87
CA VAL A 388 -11.26 7.38 16.65
C VAL A 388 -10.93 8.21 15.41
N VAL A 389 -10.68 9.51 15.56
CA VAL A 389 -10.45 10.42 14.43
C VAL A 389 -9.31 9.93 13.53
N ALA A 390 -8.23 9.42 14.13
CA ALA A 390 -7.09 8.86 13.39
C ALA A 390 -7.44 7.60 12.59
N ARG A 391 -8.47 6.85 12.99
CA ARG A 391 -8.95 5.69 12.23
C ARG A 391 -9.88 6.14 11.10
N ILE A 392 -10.82 7.04 11.38
CA ILE A 392 -11.70 7.63 10.36
C ILE A 392 -10.87 8.37 9.29
N GLY A 393 -9.79 9.04 9.71
CA GLY A 393 -8.80 9.69 8.84
C GLY A 393 -7.99 8.76 7.94
N THR A 394 -8.24 7.45 7.98
CA THR A 394 -7.69 6.49 7.00
C THR A 394 -8.68 6.16 5.89
N LEU A 395 -9.96 6.54 6.03
CA LEU A 395 -11.02 6.24 5.09
C LEU A 395 -10.96 7.17 3.88
N VAL A 396 -11.10 6.60 2.69
CA VAL A 396 -11.15 7.36 1.43
C VAL A 396 -12.62 7.54 1.04
N CYS A 397 -13.27 8.53 1.65
CA CYS A 397 -14.65 8.89 1.33
C CYS A 397 -14.72 9.91 0.19
N SER A 398 -15.94 10.21 -0.29
CA SER A 398 -16.16 11.34 -1.18
C SER A 398 -15.80 12.66 -0.49
N THR A 399 -15.47 13.67 -1.28
CA THR A 399 -15.05 15.00 -0.79
C THR A 399 -16.12 15.65 0.07
N ASP A 400 -17.40 15.46 -0.28
CA ASP A 400 -18.54 15.99 0.48
C ASP A 400 -18.61 15.36 1.89
N VAL A 401 -18.39 14.05 1.98
CA VAL A 401 -18.40 13.34 3.26
C VAL A 401 -17.18 13.71 4.11
N LEU A 402 -16.01 13.85 3.49
CA LEU A 402 -14.80 14.32 4.18
C LEU A 402 -14.99 15.74 4.72
N ALA A 403 -15.69 16.62 4.01
CA ALA A 403 -16.02 17.97 4.50
C ALA A 403 -16.94 17.94 5.73
N GLU A 404 -17.88 17.00 5.82
CA GLU A 404 -18.72 16.82 7.02
C GLU A 404 -17.93 16.24 8.20
N PHE A 405 -17.03 15.28 7.96
CA PHE A 405 -16.11 14.82 9.01
C PHE A 405 -15.15 15.92 9.45
N LYS A 406 -14.74 16.81 8.53
CA LYS A 406 -13.92 18.00 8.84
C LYS A 406 -14.68 18.94 9.77
N LYS A 407 -15.95 19.26 9.50
CA LYS A 407 -16.81 20.03 10.43
C LYS A 407 -16.93 19.34 11.79
N LYS A 408 -17.00 18.00 11.79
CA LYS A 408 -17.02 17.26 13.06
C LYS A 408 -15.72 17.40 13.84
N ALA A 409 -14.58 17.41 13.14
CA ALA A 409 -13.27 17.66 13.73
C ALA A 409 -13.15 19.08 14.30
N GLU A 410 -13.78 20.09 13.70
CA GLU A 410 -13.82 21.45 14.27
C GLU A 410 -14.47 21.48 15.65
N ALA A 411 -15.53 20.69 15.86
CA ALA A 411 -16.18 20.56 17.17
C ALA A 411 -15.28 19.88 18.22
N VAL A 412 -14.20 19.20 17.80
CA VAL A 412 -13.24 18.50 18.68
C VAL A 412 -12.00 19.34 18.94
N PHE A 413 -11.46 19.96 17.88
CA PHE A 413 -10.14 20.59 17.86
C PHE A 413 -10.19 22.12 17.71
N GLY A 414 -11.38 22.71 17.57
CA GLY A 414 -11.55 24.13 17.35
C GLY A 414 -11.37 24.55 15.89
N ASN A 415 -11.11 25.84 15.69
CA ASN A 415 -11.01 26.46 14.36
C ASN A 415 -9.88 25.84 13.52
N PRO A 416 -10.11 25.50 12.23
CA PRO A 416 -9.06 24.99 11.34
C PRO A 416 -7.80 25.86 11.25
N ALA A 417 -7.94 27.18 11.38
CA ALA A 417 -6.81 28.11 11.35
C ALA A 417 -5.86 27.96 12.57
N GLU A 418 -6.32 27.33 13.65
CA GLU A 418 -5.56 27.12 14.89
C GLU A 418 -5.07 25.68 15.04
N TRP A 419 -5.33 24.81 14.05
CA TRP A 419 -4.93 23.42 14.12
C TRP A 419 -3.41 23.27 14.12
N SER A 420 -2.91 22.49 15.08
CA SER A 420 -1.49 22.17 15.18
C SER A 420 -1.08 21.07 14.19
N SER A 421 0.22 20.92 14.02
CA SER A 421 0.83 19.80 13.29
C SER A 421 0.32 18.42 13.75
N SER A 422 0.13 18.22 15.05
CA SER A 422 -0.38 16.96 15.60
C SER A 422 -1.82 16.68 15.19
N VAL A 423 -2.67 17.72 15.16
CA VAL A 423 -4.07 17.60 14.74
C VAL A 423 -4.14 17.24 13.27
N LEU A 424 -3.39 17.93 12.39
CA LEU A 424 -3.38 17.61 10.96
C LEU A 424 -2.92 16.17 10.68
N GLN A 425 -1.92 15.68 11.41
CA GLN A 425 -1.50 14.28 11.29
C GLN A 425 -2.57 13.29 11.73
N GLU A 426 -3.33 13.61 12.79
CA GLU A 426 -4.45 12.78 13.26
C GLU A 426 -5.65 12.80 12.30
N LEU A 427 -5.91 13.90 11.61
CA LEU A 427 -7.03 13.98 10.68
C LEU A 427 -6.87 13.10 9.43
N GLY A 428 -5.65 12.90 8.96
CA GLY A 428 -5.39 12.13 7.74
C GLY A 428 -6.24 12.63 6.56
N THR A 429 -6.95 11.72 5.89
CA THR A 429 -7.81 12.04 4.73
C THR A 429 -8.91 13.05 5.03
N ILE A 430 -9.36 13.20 6.29
CA ILE A 430 -10.36 14.22 6.68
C ILE A 430 -9.89 15.63 6.33
N ALA A 431 -8.58 15.89 6.36
CA ALA A 431 -8.02 17.18 6.00
C ALA A 431 -8.29 17.57 4.53
N ALA A 432 -8.62 16.61 3.65
CA ALA A 432 -9.06 16.92 2.29
C ALA A 432 -10.45 17.58 2.22
N GLY A 433 -11.20 17.60 3.32
CA GLY A 433 -12.47 18.31 3.47
C GLY A 433 -12.34 19.80 3.81
N LEU A 434 -11.11 20.33 3.90
CA LEU A 434 -10.86 21.76 4.11
C LEU A 434 -11.35 22.57 2.91
N THR A 435 -11.92 23.75 3.19
CA THR A 435 -12.34 24.68 2.13
C THR A 435 -11.13 25.40 1.52
N LYS A 436 -11.32 26.04 0.36
CA LYS A 436 -10.27 26.86 -0.26
C LYS A 436 -9.82 28.01 0.64
N GLU A 437 -10.74 28.62 1.38
CA GLU A 437 -10.43 29.70 2.33
C GLU A 437 -9.60 29.20 3.49
N GLU A 438 -10.00 28.08 4.10
CA GLU A 438 -9.27 27.46 5.22
C GLU A 438 -7.87 27.04 4.79
N LEU A 439 -7.75 26.40 3.62
CA LEU A 439 -6.47 25.93 3.10
C LEU A 439 -5.49 27.09 2.82
N ARG A 440 -5.98 28.23 2.31
CA ARG A 440 -5.16 29.44 2.10
C ARG A 440 -4.72 30.10 3.40
N MET A 441 -5.51 30.00 4.46
CA MET A 441 -5.18 30.57 5.77
C MET A 441 -4.20 29.71 6.57
N LEU A 442 -4.08 28.42 6.25
CA LEU A 442 -3.14 27.53 6.92
C LEU A 442 -1.69 27.99 6.71
N ASP A 443 -0.94 28.04 7.81
CA ASP A 443 0.49 28.37 7.74
C ASP A 443 1.23 27.35 6.87
N LYS A 444 2.15 27.83 6.04
CA LYS A 444 3.01 26.98 5.20
C LYS A 444 3.78 25.94 6.03
N ASP A 445 4.10 26.24 7.29
CA ASP A 445 4.84 25.37 8.19
C ASP A 445 4.02 24.11 8.58
N LEU A 446 2.71 24.11 8.32
CA LEU A 446 1.81 22.97 8.53
C LEU A 446 1.71 22.02 7.31
N MET A 447 2.11 22.46 6.12
CA MET A 447 2.05 21.66 4.88
C MET A 447 2.77 20.30 4.95
N PRO A 448 3.92 20.17 5.63
CA PRO A 448 4.59 18.87 5.83
C PRO A 448 3.80 17.85 6.66
N TYR A 449 2.79 18.30 7.42
CA TYR A 449 2.07 17.47 8.39
C TYR A 449 0.76 16.89 7.85
N PHE A 450 0.37 17.27 6.64
CA PHE A 450 -0.63 16.53 5.88
C PHE A 450 -0.14 15.10 5.64
N GLN A 451 -1.05 14.15 5.63
CA GLN A 451 -0.73 12.81 5.17
C GLN A 451 -0.74 12.77 3.63
N PRO A 452 0.12 11.95 2.98
CA PRO A 452 0.11 11.77 1.53
C PRO A 452 -1.27 11.39 0.96
N SER A 453 -2.05 10.61 1.70
CA SER A 453 -3.45 10.26 1.35
C SER A 453 -4.36 11.49 1.30
N ALA A 454 -4.23 12.41 2.26
CA ALA A 454 -4.98 13.66 2.29
C ALA A 454 -4.64 14.54 1.08
N ILE A 455 -3.36 14.64 0.72
CA ILE A 455 -2.93 15.38 -0.47
C ILE A 455 -3.58 14.80 -1.72
N ARG A 456 -3.62 13.47 -1.87
CA ARG A 456 -4.28 12.81 -3.00
C ARG A 456 -5.79 13.05 -3.04
N CYS A 457 -6.44 13.12 -1.88
CA CYS A 457 -7.88 13.30 -1.76
C CYS A 457 -8.33 14.76 -1.91
N LEU A 458 -7.43 15.74 -1.82
CA LEU A 458 -7.79 17.15 -2.04
C LEU A 458 -8.33 17.34 -3.46
N PRO A 459 -9.53 17.95 -3.62
CA PRO A 459 -10.05 18.25 -4.95
C PRO A 459 -9.08 19.12 -5.75
N ASP A 460 -8.95 18.88 -7.05
CA ASP A 460 -8.04 19.63 -7.94
C ASP A 460 -8.23 21.15 -7.82
N GLU A 461 -9.50 21.58 -7.74
CA GLU A 461 -9.89 22.99 -7.64
C GLU A 461 -9.59 23.63 -6.29
N ILE A 462 -9.43 22.83 -5.23
CA ILE A 462 -9.02 23.30 -3.90
C ILE A 462 -7.49 23.26 -3.81
N PHE A 463 -6.86 22.19 -4.31
CA PHE A 463 -5.40 22.04 -4.28
C PHE A 463 -4.67 23.16 -5.03
N LYS A 464 -5.19 23.60 -6.18
CA LYS A 464 -4.60 24.70 -6.96
C LYS A 464 -4.56 26.04 -6.21
N GLU A 465 -5.31 26.17 -5.11
CA GLU A 465 -5.40 27.41 -4.33
C GLU A 465 -4.27 27.57 -3.32
N LEU A 466 -3.45 26.52 -3.13
CA LEU A 466 -2.24 26.60 -2.32
C LEU A 466 -1.25 27.60 -2.92
N SER A 467 -0.67 28.46 -2.07
CA SER A 467 0.36 29.40 -2.53
C SER A 467 1.63 28.67 -3.00
N ALA A 468 2.48 29.36 -3.75
CA ALA A 468 3.78 28.83 -4.13
C ALA A 468 4.63 28.46 -2.89
N GLU A 469 4.54 29.26 -1.82
CA GLU A 469 5.22 29.02 -0.54
C GLU A 469 4.67 27.78 0.18
N GLN A 470 3.34 27.60 0.20
CA GLN A 470 2.73 26.41 0.79
C GLN A 470 3.13 25.14 0.03
N ILE A 471 3.10 25.18 -1.31
CA ILE A 471 3.53 24.05 -2.14
C ILE A 471 5.02 23.74 -1.94
N ALA A 472 5.88 24.77 -1.85
CA ALA A 472 7.30 24.58 -1.54
C ALA A 472 7.52 23.93 -0.16
N ALA A 473 6.60 24.16 0.78
CA ALA A 473 6.66 23.64 2.14
C ALA A 473 6.02 22.25 2.31
N LEU A 474 5.36 21.66 1.29
CA LEU A 474 4.79 20.31 1.38
C LEU A 474 5.82 19.27 1.82
N GLY A 475 7.07 19.47 1.45
CA GLY A 475 8.13 18.50 1.65
C GLY A 475 8.02 17.32 0.67
N PRO A 476 9.06 16.46 0.60
CA PRO A 476 9.20 15.51 -0.51
C PRO A 476 8.11 14.44 -0.58
N GLU A 477 7.64 13.93 0.56
CA GLU A 477 6.62 12.87 0.61
C GLU A 477 5.25 13.36 0.12
N ASN A 478 4.78 14.48 0.65
CA ASN A 478 3.51 15.08 0.24
C ASN A 478 3.57 15.63 -1.19
N ALA A 479 4.70 16.22 -1.60
CA ALA A 479 4.90 16.65 -2.98
C ALA A 479 4.83 15.48 -3.96
N ALA A 480 5.37 14.30 -3.59
CA ALA A 480 5.28 13.08 -4.40
C ALA A 480 3.87 12.49 -4.45
N ALA A 481 3.02 12.81 -3.48
CA ALA A 481 1.63 12.36 -3.43
C ALA A 481 0.71 13.14 -4.39
N VAL A 482 1.13 14.32 -4.84
CA VAL A 482 0.36 15.18 -5.75
C VAL A 482 0.01 14.42 -7.03
N THR A 483 -1.28 14.40 -7.36
CA THR A 483 -1.78 13.62 -8.51
C THR A 483 -1.45 14.31 -9.84
N PRO A 484 -1.42 13.55 -10.96
CA PRO A 484 -1.29 14.16 -12.29
C PRO A 484 -2.40 15.17 -12.62
N ALA A 485 -3.60 14.99 -12.09
CA ALA A 485 -4.73 15.90 -12.30
C ALA A 485 -4.51 17.23 -11.57
N GLN A 486 -4.21 17.17 -10.26
CA GLN A 486 -3.82 18.32 -9.44
C GLN A 486 -2.65 19.10 -10.06
N ARG A 487 -1.60 18.40 -10.50
CA ARG A 487 -0.41 19.03 -11.10
C ARG A 487 -0.73 19.83 -12.36
N ARG A 488 -1.70 19.41 -13.18
CA ARG A 488 -2.09 20.13 -14.41
C ARG A 488 -2.79 21.46 -14.13
N GLN A 489 -3.37 21.63 -12.94
CA GLN A 489 -4.05 22.88 -12.55
C GLN A 489 -3.09 23.94 -12.01
N LEU A 490 -1.83 23.59 -11.76
CA LEU A 490 -0.86 24.50 -11.14
C LEU A 490 -0.27 25.50 -12.13
N GLY A 491 -0.13 26.76 -11.68
CA GLY A 491 0.61 27.79 -12.39
C GLY A 491 2.13 27.57 -12.37
N VAL A 492 2.85 28.35 -13.18
CA VAL A 492 4.31 28.21 -13.37
C VAL A 492 5.10 28.27 -12.05
N TRP A 493 4.77 29.22 -11.16
CA TRP A 493 5.44 29.38 -9.87
C TRP A 493 5.14 28.24 -8.88
N GLN A 494 3.91 27.72 -8.92
CA GLN A 494 3.51 26.58 -8.12
C GLN A 494 4.20 25.30 -8.60
N LEU A 495 4.30 25.09 -9.92
CA LEU A 495 5.06 23.98 -10.51
C LEU A 495 6.54 24.03 -10.14
N GLN A 496 7.15 25.22 -10.18
CA GLN A 496 8.54 25.38 -9.73
C GLN A 496 8.70 25.06 -8.24
N SER A 497 7.74 25.48 -7.42
CA SER A 497 7.74 25.22 -5.98
C SER A 497 7.54 23.75 -5.67
N LEU A 498 6.66 23.07 -6.41
CA LEU A 498 6.44 21.63 -6.33
C LEU A 498 7.73 20.86 -6.67
N GLN A 499 8.43 21.28 -7.73
CA GLN A 499 9.70 20.69 -8.10
C GLN A 499 10.75 20.82 -6.98
N ARG A 500 10.84 21.99 -6.34
CA ARG A 500 11.73 22.20 -5.18
C ARG A 500 11.36 21.32 -3.99
N ALA A 501 10.07 21.18 -3.71
CA ALA A 501 9.57 20.31 -2.64
C ALA A 501 9.93 18.85 -2.91
N LEU A 502 9.76 18.36 -4.15
CA LEU A 502 10.20 17.02 -4.58
C LEU A 502 11.71 16.83 -4.41
N ASP A 503 12.49 17.86 -4.73
CA ASP A 503 13.95 17.85 -4.62
C ASP A 503 14.44 17.98 -3.16
N GLY A 504 13.56 18.21 -2.18
CA GLY A 504 13.95 18.41 -0.78
C GLY A 504 14.81 19.65 -0.57
N ASP A 505 14.72 20.64 -1.46
CA ASP A 505 15.49 21.86 -1.35
C ASP A 505 15.05 22.65 -0.11
N LYS A 506 16.02 23.17 0.66
CA LYS A 506 15.71 24.13 1.72
C LYS A 506 15.01 25.33 1.06
N PRO A 507 13.83 25.76 1.55
CA PRO A 507 13.33 27.08 1.20
C PRO A 507 14.32 28.10 1.77
N ARG A 508 15.34 28.48 0.98
CA ARG A 508 16.14 29.65 1.31
C ARG A 508 15.17 30.84 1.36
N ALA A 509 15.27 31.62 2.42
CA ALA A 509 14.58 32.88 2.58
C ALA A 509 14.65 33.67 1.27
N TRP A 510 13.49 33.92 0.66
CA TRP A 510 13.33 34.68 -0.58
C TRP A 510 13.75 36.16 -0.46
N GLN A 511 14.43 36.58 0.62
CA GLN A 511 14.51 38.00 1.01
C GLN A 511 15.88 38.67 0.81
N ASP A 512 17.02 37.99 0.76
CA ASP A 512 18.31 38.72 0.80
C ASP A 512 19.07 38.85 -0.54
N ALA A 513 18.69 38.13 -1.59
CA ALA A 513 19.48 38.12 -2.84
C ALA A 513 19.06 39.18 -3.87
N ALA A 514 17.86 39.76 -3.77
CA ALA A 514 17.34 40.65 -4.81
C ALA A 514 17.69 42.14 -4.63
N LEU A 515 18.22 42.56 -3.46
CA LEU A 515 18.40 43.98 -3.15
C LEU A 515 19.83 44.47 -2.92
N SER A 516 20.86 43.61 -3.00
CA SER A 516 22.25 44.04 -2.74
C SER A 516 23.22 43.99 -3.91
N ALA A 517 22.73 43.90 -5.17
CA ALA A 517 23.59 44.04 -6.34
C ALA A 517 23.81 45.52 -6.71
N ARG A 518 24.55 46.26 -5.88
CA ARG A 518 25.22 47.51 -6.28
C ARG A 518 26.64 47.51 -5.72
N PRO A 519 27.69 47.56 -6.55
CA PRO A 519 29.05 47.54 -6.03
C PRO A 519 29.52 48.97 -5.71
N PRO A 520 30.19 49.19 -4.59
CA PRO A 520 31.22 50.21 -4.54
C PRO A 520 32.61 49.57 -4.39
N ARG A 521 33.49 50.14 -5.21
CA ARG A 521 34.93 49.98 -5.35
C ARG A 521 35.72 49.80 -4.04
N THR A 522 36.73 48.93 -4.09
CA THR A 522 37.88 48.88 -3.18
C THR A 522 38.81 50.09 -3.38
N PRO A 523 39.56 50.49 -2.34
CA PRO A 523 41.01 50.19 -2.34
C PRO A 523 41.60 49.73 -0.99
N LEU A 524 42.80 49.13 -1.10
CA LEU A 524 43.59 48.40 -0.09
C LEU A 524 44.15 49.23 1.08
N ALA A 525 44.33 48.60 2.26
CA ALA A 525 45.51 48.76 3.14
C ALA A 525 45.67 47.57 4.14
N ARG A 526 46.94 47.25 4.47
CA ARG A 526 47.48 46.14 5.33
C ARG A 526 47.51 46.51 6.83
N ALA A 527 47.13 45.62 7.78
CA ALA A 527 47.96 44.84 8.74
C ALA A 527 47.21 44.70 10.14
N PRO A 528 47.71 44.03 11.21
CA PRO A 528 47.47 42.62 11.57
C PRO A 528 46.86 42.43 13.02
N PRO A 529 47.08 41.31 13.76
CA PRO A 529 46.03 40.49 14.38
C PRO A 529 45.59 40.92 15.81
N GLY A 530 44.32 40.69 16.14
CA GLY A 530 43.77 40.91 17.48
C GLY A 530 42.53 40.05 17.73
N VAL A 531 42.49 39.41 18.90
CA VAL A 531 41.53 38.40 19.35
C VAL A 531 40.22 39.04 19.87
N SER A 532 39.11 38.36 19.57
CA SER A 532 37.89 38.17 20.37
C SER A 532 36.57 38.79 19.88
N ALA A 533 35.60 37.87 19.81
CA ALA A 533 34.17 38.02 20.11
C ALA A 533 33.29 38.82 19.14
N SER A 534 32.50 38.07 18.37
CA SER A 534 31.05 38.29 18.38
C SER A 534 30.33 36.97 18.13
N GLY A 535 29.58 36.55 19.15
CA GLY A 535 28.62 35.46 19.05
C GLY A 535 27.50 35.87 18.10
N GLY A 536 27.33 35.09 17.04
CA GLY A 536 26.05 34.97 16.36
C GLY A 536 25.46 33.63 16.78
N LEU A 537 24.42 33.66 17.61
CA LEU A 537 23.57 32.51 17.89
C LEU A 537 22.90 32.09 16.58
N TRP A 538 23.34 30.96 16.01
CA TRP A 538 22.69 30.28 14.90
C TRP A 538 21.42 29.60 15.42
N LEU A 539 20.32 30.34 15.48
CA LEU A 539 18.98 29.80 15.70
C LEU A 539 18.40 29.42 14.33
N GLY A 540 18.53 28.15 13.93
CA GLY A 540 17.99 27.67 12.66
C GLY A 540 17.94 26.16 12.47
N CYS A 541 18.71 25.37 13.23
CA CYS A 541 18.46 23.94 13.45
C CYS A 541 19.15 23.51 14.75
N SER A 542 18.48 23.74 15.87
CA SER A 542 18.93 23.28 17.19
C SER A 542 18.34 21.91 17.49
N LEU A 543 18.87 20.86 16.87
CA LEU A 543 18.65 19.50 17.39
C LEU A 543 19.62 19.27 18.55
N PRO A 544 19.16 18.92 19.77
CA PRO A 544 20.07 18.63 20.86
C PRO A 544 20.97 17.47 20.46
N VAL A 545 22.28 17.63 20.69
CA VAL A 545 23.36 16.69 20.35
C VAL A 545 23.08 15.26 20.85
N LEU A 546 22.22 15.11 21.88
CA LEU A 546 21.76 13.82 22.39
C LEU A 546 20.99 12.94 21.38
N MET A 547 20.26 13.51 20.41
CA MET A 547 19.50 12.69 19.43
C MET A 547 20.40 11.94 18.44
N LEU A 548 21.60 12.44 18.15
CA LEU A 548 22.53 11.77 17.23
C LEU A 548 23.18 10.52 17.84
N GLN A 549 23.21 10.39 19.17
CA GLN A 549 23.80 9.23 19.84
C GLN A 549 22.82 8.07 20.06
N LEU A 550 21.51 8.33 19.94
CA LEU A 550 20.44 7.32 20.11
C LEU A 550 20.00 6.66 18.79
N LEU A 551 20.54 7.09 17.65
CA LEU A 551 20.19 6.62 16.30
C LEU A 551 21.34 5.86 15.60
N ARG A 552 22.34 5.38 16.35
CA ARG A 552 23.40 4.48 15.85
C ARG A 552 23.05 3.02 16.03
#